data_AF-D3UF03-F1
#
_entry.id   AF-D3UF03-F1
#
_cell.length_a   1.000
_cell.length_b   1.000
_cell.length_c   1.000
_cell.angle_alpha   90.00
_cell.angle_beta   90.00
_cell.angle_gamma   90.00
#
_symmetry.space_group_name_H-M   'P 1'
#
loop_
_entity.id
_entity.type
_entity.pdbx_description
1 polymer ?
#
loop_
_entity_poly.entity_id
_entity_poly.type
_entity_poly.pdbx_seq_one_letter_code
_entity_poly.pdbx_strand_id
1 'polypeptide(L)'
;MGGNVLPIHYDPKTVKQLTKEITVASCIGAAQGALFSIASALLLRRFSSVYRNVRTQVRVFYHCSWISMGAVFRADKQLLKFQTNYYREEQKRREKIMDEAAERGLFLEDESLNSSRSTT
;
A
#
# COMPACT_ATOMS: atom_id res chain seq x y z
N MET A 1 2.72 -34.40 -13.07
CA MET A 1 1.84 -33.82 -12.04
C MET A 1 2.41 -32.44 -11.67
N GLY A 2 2.16 -31.45 -12.53
CA GLY A 2 2.66 -30.09 -12.34
C GLY A 2 1.79 -29.36 -11.33
N GLY A 3 2.39 -28.98 -10.20
CA GLY A 3 1.73 -28.18 -9.19
C GLY A 3 1.31 -26.84 -9.79
N ASN A 4 0.02 -26.55 -9.73
CA ASN A 4 -0.52 -25.21 -9.91
C ASN A 4 0.22 -24.26 -8.95
N VAL A 5 1.21 -23.51 -9.45
CA VAL A 5 1.73 -22.32 -8.77
C VAL A 5 0.66 -21.24 -8.89
N LEU A 6 -0.37 -21.38 -8.04
CA LEU A 6 -1.34 -20.34 -7.79
C LEU A 6 -0.59 -19.04 -7.44
N PRO A 7 -1.04 -17.88 -7.92
CA PRO A 7 -0.41 -16.61 -7.55
C PRO A 7 -0.43 -16.48 -6.02
N ILE A 8 0.75 -16.31 -5.43
CA ILE A 8 1.06 -16.24 -3.99
C ILE A 8 0.49 -14.96 -3.31
N HIS A 9 -0.59 -14.40 -3.85
CA HIS A 9 -1.19 -13.13 -3.40
C HIS A 9 -1.85 -13.18 -2.01
N TYR A 10 -1.73 -14.29 -1.26
CA TYR A 10 -2.33 -14.46 0.08
C TYR A 10 -1.46 -15.30 1.04
N ASP A 11 -0.13 -15.13 1.08
CA ASP A 11 0.60 -15.66 2.24
C ASP A 11 0.12 -14.93 3.51
N PRO A 12 -0.54 -15.62 4.47
CA PRO A 12 -1.11 -14.98 5.65
C PRO A 12 -0.05 -14.28 6.52
N LYS A 13 1.22 -14.67 6.40
CA LYS A 13 2.33 -13.99 7.10
C LYS A 13 2.60 -12.60 6.51
N THR A 14 2.63 -12.51 5.18
CA THR A 14 2.83 -11.27 4.42
C THR A 14 1.68 -10.30 4.63
N VAL A 15 0.43 -10.80 4.64
CA VAL A 15 -0.76 -9.98 4.94
C VAL A 15 -0.73 -9.43 6.36
N LYS A 16 -0.36 -10.24 7.36
CA LYS A 16 -0.24 -9.78 8.75
C LYS A 16 0.82 -8.69 8.93
N GLN A 17 1.96 -8.82 8.25
CA GLN A 17 3.01 -7.79 8.27
C GLN A 17 2.52 -6.51 7.61
N LEU A 18 1.89 -6.62 6.44
CA LEU A 18 1.32 -5.48 5.72
C LEU A 18 0.27 -4.74 6.56
N THR A 19 -0.68 -5.45 7.18
CA THR A 19 -1.69 -4.84 8.05
C THR A 19 -1.04 -4.10 9.21
N LYS A 20 -0.04 -4.70 9.87
CA LYS A 20 0.67 -4.05 10.98
C LYS A 20 1.38 -2.76 10.54
N GLU A 21 2.09 -2.80 9.42
CA GLU A 21 2.78 -1.61 8.89
C GLU A 21 1.80 -0.51 8.46
N ILE A 22 0.71 -0.88 7.77
CA ILE A 22 -0.34 0.06 7.37
C ILE A 22 -1.00 0.67 8.62
N THR A 23 -1.32 -0.11 9.65
CA THR A 23 -1.91 0.42 10.88
C THR A 23 -0.99 1.46 11.53
N VAL A 24 0.31 1.17 11.65
CA VAL A 24 1.27 2.13 12.22
C VAL A 24 1.38 3.38 11.35
N ALA A 25 1.49 3.22 10.02
CA ALA A 25 1.56 4.34 9.09
C ALA A 25 0.30 5.21 9.11
N SER A 26 -0.88 4.59 9.18
CA SER A 26 -2.17 5.25 9.33
C SER A 26 -2.27 6.02 10.65
N CYS A 27 -1.80 5.47 11.77
CA CYS A 27 -1.77 6.19 13.05
C CYS A 27 -0.88 7.44 12.99
N ILE A 28 0.30 7.34 12.37
CA ILE A 28 1.19 8.49 12.18
C ILE A 28 0.53 9.53 11.26
N GLY A 29 -0.10 9.09 10.18
CA GLY A 29 -0.83 9.96 9.27
C GLY A 29 -2.03 10.65 9.93
N ALA A 30 -2.78 9.93 10.76
CA ALA A 30 -3.90 10.46 11.54
C ALA A 30 -3.43 11.53 12.53
N ALA A 31 -2.30 11.30 13.22
CA ALA A 31 -1.72 12.29 14.13
C ALA A 31 -1.27 13.57 13.39
N GLN A 32 -0.66 13.42 12.21
CA GLN A 32 -0.28 14.55 11.35
C GLN A 32 -1.52 15.31 10.84
N GLY A 33 -2.56 14.59 10.41
CA GLY A 33 -3.84 15.16 10.02
C GLY A 33 -4.55 15.88 11.16
N ALA A 34 -4.46 15.36 12.39
CA ALA A 34 -5.01 15.98 13.59
C ALA A 34 -4.32 17.31 13.89
N LEU A 35 -2.98 17.34 13.92
CA LEU A 35 -2.20 18.56 14.12
C LEU A 35 -2.51 19.61 13.06
N PHE A 36 -2.57 19.19 11.79
CA PHE A 36 -2.93 20.07 10.69
C PHE A 36 -4.34 20.63 10.87
N SER A 37 -5.32 19.79 11.17
CA SER A 37 -6.71 20.20 11.36
C SER A 37 -6.87 21.23 12.50
N ILE A 38 -6.12 21.08 13.60
CA ILE A 38 -6.15 22.00 14.73
C ILE A 38 -5.53 23.35 14.33
N ALA A 39 -4.35 23.32 13.70
CA ALA A 39 -3.68 24.53 13.22
C ALA A 39 -4.55 25.29 12.21
N SER A 40 -5.13 24.58 11.23
CA SER A 40 -6.03 25.16 10.23
C SER A 40 -7.32 25.68 10.85
N ALA A 41 -7.91 24.98 11.83
CA ALA A 41 -9.11 25.45 12.52
C ALA A 41 -8.87 26.71 13.36
N LEU A 42 -7.70 26.83 14.02
CA LEU A 42 -7.32 28.04 14.74
C LEU A 42 -7.13 29.23 13.80
N LEU A 43 -6.50 29.00 12.64
CA LEU A 43 -6.33 30.02 11.61
C LEU A 43 -7.68 30.46 11.04
N LEU A 44 -8.55 29.51 10.68
CA LEU A 44 -9.89 29.78 10.15
C LEU A 44 -10.77 30.51 11.15
N ARG A 45 -10.65 30.21 12.44
CA ARG A 45 -11.37 30.92 13.50
C ARG A 45 -10.95 32.39 13.61
N ARG A 46 -9.71 32.73 13.27
CA ARG A 46 -9.20 34.11 13.34
C ARG A 46 -9.55 34.94 12.11
N PHE A 47 -9.53 34.35 10.92
CA PHE A 47 -9.70 35.09 9.66
C PHE A 47 -11.09 34.94 9.01
N SER A 48 -11.83 33.86 9.28
CA SER A 48 -13.12 33.59 8.63
C SER A 48 -14.31 33.79 9.57
N SER A 49 -15.18 34.76 9.25
CA SER A 49 -16.47 34.96 9.93
C SER A 49 -17.43 33.78 9.74
N VAL A 50 -17.32 33.08 8.61
CA VAL A 50 -18.11 31.88 8.28
C VAL A 50 -17.78 30.76 9.25
N TYR A 51 -16.49 30.44 9.44
CA TYR A 51 -16.08 29.38 10.36
C TYR A 51 -16.41 29.68 11.83
N ARG A 52 -16.46 30.97 12.19
CA ARG A 52 -16.85 31.43 13.53
C ARG A 52 -18.33 31.20 13.84
N ASN A 53 -19.23 31.32 12.86
CA ASN A 53 -20.68 31.15 13.02
C ASN A 53 -21.19 29.72 12.75
N VAL A 54 -20.32 28.84 12.26
CA VAL A 54 -20.68 27.45 11.93
C VAL A 54 -20.98 26.61 13.19
N ARG A 55 -22.02 25.76 13.09
CA ARG A 55 -22.44 24.80 14.13
C ARG A 55 -21.35 23.76 14.45
N THR A 56 -21.35 23.27 15.69
CA THR A 56 -20.36 22.30 16.21
C THR A 56 -20.20 21.05 15.34
N GLN A 57 -21.28 20.53 14.74
CA GLN A 57 -21.26 19.35 13.87
C GLN A 57 -20.30 19.50 12.68
N VAL A 58 -20.31 20.65 12.01
CA VAL A 58 -19.47 20.91 10.84
C VAL A 58 -18.00 21.08 11.25
N ARG A 59 -17.73 21.58 12.45
CA ARG A 59 -16.36 21.65 13.00
C ARG A 59 -15.79 20.26 13.24
N VAL A 60 -16.58 19.37 13.84
CA VAL A 60 -16.18 17.97 14.04
C VAL A 60 -15.95 17.28 12.70
N PHE A 61 -16.84 17.49 11.72
CA PHE A 61 -16.66 16.95 10.37
C PHE A 61 -15.36 17.40 9.73
N TYR A 62 -15.03 18.70 9.82
CA TYR A 62 -13.77 19.25 9.29
C TYR A 62 -12.54 18.57 9.89
N HIS A 63 -12.50 18.37 11.21
CA HIS A 63 -11.40 17.65 11.86
C HIS A 63 -11.33 16.19 11.39
N CYS A 64 -12.45 15.49 11.35
CA CYS A 64 -12.50 14.11 10.85
C CYS A 64 -12.02 14.01 9.40
N SER A 65 -12.39 14.94 8.51
CA SER A 65 -11.93 14.94 7.12
C SER A 65 -10.40 15.01 7.03
N TRP A 66 -9.77 15.92 7.78
CA TRP A 66 -8.31 16.06 7.77
C TRP A 66 -7.57 14.88 8.43
N ILE A 67 -8.12 14.34 9.51
CA ILE A 67 -7.55 13.15 10.18
C ILE A 67 -7.61 11.94 9.25
N SER A 68 -8.78 11.68 8.65
CA SER A 68 -8.97 10.58 7.70
C SER A 68 -8.07 10.74 6.48
N MET A 69 -7.99 11.95 5.92
CA MET A 69 -7.12 12.25 4.79
C MET A 69 -5.65 11.99 5.12
N GLY A 70 -5.19 12.43 6.29
CA GLY A 70 -3.82 12.21 6.75
C GLY A 70 -3.50 10.72 6.94
N ALA A 71 -4.43 9.95 7.50
CA ALA A 71 -4.30 8.51 7.69
C ALA A 71 -4.16 7.77 6.34
N VAL A 72 -5.09 8.02 5.41
CA VAL A 72 -5.11 7.38 4.09
C VAL A 72 -3.85 7.73 3.30
N PHE A 73 -3.45 9.00 3.28
CA PHE A 73 -2.29 9.44 2.50
C PHE A 73 -0.98 8.75 2.92
N ARG A 74 -0.77 8.52 4.21
CA ARG A 74 0.39 7.79 4.73
C ARG A 74 0.28 6.28 4.51
N ALA A 75 -0.92 5.72 4.66
CA ALA A 75 -1.21 4.32 4.38
C ALA A 75 -0.88 3.96 2.92
N ASP A 76 -1.35 4.77 1.97
CA ASP A 76 -1.16 4.54 0.54
C ASP A 76 0.32 4.58 0.16
N LYS A 77 1.09 5.52 0.72
CA LYS A 77 2.54 5.58 0.50
C LYS A 77 3.27 4.35 1.04
N GLN A 78 2.87 3.87 2.22
CA GLN A 78 3.46 2.66 2.80
C GLN A 78 3.11 1.44 1.96
N LEU A 79 1.88 1.35 1.48
CA LEU A 79 1.40 0.27 0.61
C LEU A 79 2.17 0.24 -0.71
N LEU A 80 2.37 1.39 -1.35
CA LEU A 80 3.14 1.47 -2.60
C LEU A 80 4.60 1.04 -2.40
N LYS A 81 5.23 1.47 -1.30
CA LYS A 81 6.59 1.05 -0.94
C LYS A 81 6.68 -0.45 -0.68
N PHE A 82 5.68 -1.02 -0.01
CA PHE A 82 5.59 -2.45 0.23
C PHE A 82 5.48 -3.23 -1.08
N GLN A 83 4.61 -2.80 -1.99
CA GLN A 83 4.48 -3.42 -3.31
C GLN A 83 5.80 -3.38 -4.08
N THR A 84 6.48 -2.22 -4.14
CA THR A 84 7.78 -2.10 -4.82
C THR A 84 8.83 -3.05 -4.25
N ASN A 85 8.91 -3.16 -2.93
CA ASN A 85 9.84 -4.06 -2.27
C ASN A 85 9.50 -5.53 -2.56
N TYR A 86 8.22 -5.89 -2.49
CA TYR A 86 7.75 -7.24 -2.79
C TYR A 86 8.09 -7.66 -4.23
N TYR A 87 7.81 -6.80 -5.22
CA TYR A 87 8.17 -7.07 -6.62
C TYR A 87 9.68 -7.24 -6.81
N ARG A 88 10.49 -6.44 -6.11
CA ARG A 88 11.95 -6.54 -6.18
C ARG A 88 12.47 -7.84 -5.57
N GLU A 89 11.89 -8.31 -4.47
CA GLU A 89 12.24 -9.60 -3.87
C GLU A 89 11.82 -10.77 -4.75
N GLU A 90 10.64 -10.68 -5.37
CA GLU A 90 10.15 -11.71 -6.27
C GLU A 90 10.98 -11.80 -7.55
N GLN A 91 11.42 -10.67 -8.12
CA GLN A 91 12.37 -10.66 -9.24
C GLN A 91 13.69 -11.35 -8.88
N LYS A 92 14.28 -11.01 -7.74
CA LYS A 92 15.52 -11.67 -7.26
C LYS A 92 15.33 -13.18 -7.01
N ARG A 93 14.17 -13.58 -6.51
CA ARG A 93 13.85 -15.01 -6.32
C ARG A 93 13.82 -15.72 -7.67
N ARG A 94 13.20 -15.12 -8.68
CA ARG A 94 13.15 -15.66 -10.05
C ARG A 94 14.53 -15.76 -10.68
N GLU A 95 15.36 -14.71 -10.54
CA GLU A 95 16.75 -14.70 -11.01
C GLU A 95 17.54 -15.88 -10.42
N LYS A 96 17.47 -16.10 -9.10
CA LYS A 96 18.16 -17.23 -8.46
C LYS A 96 17.71 -18.60 -8.97
N ILE A 97 16.41 -18.78 -9.23
CA ILE A 97 15.89 -20.04 -9.76
C ILE A 97 16.37 -20.26 -11.20
N MET A 98 16.45 -19.20 -12.00
CA MET A 98 17.02 -19.26 -13.35
C MET A 98 18.51 -19.61 -13.31
N ASP A 99 19.28 -19.00 -12.41
CA ASP A 99 20.71 -19.29 -12.24
C ASP A 99 20.93 -20.74 -11.78
N GLU A 100 20.15 -21.24 -10.81
CA GLU A 100 20.23 -22.64 -10.34
C GLU A 100 19.82 -23.64 -11.43
N ALA A 101 18.86 -23.28 -12.30
CA ALA A 101 18.46 -24.11 -13.44
C ALA A 101 19.55 -24.15 -14.53
N ALA A 102 20.18 -23.00 -14.81
CA ALA A 102 21.31 -22.88 -15.72
C ALA A 102 22.53 -23.69 -15.23
N GLU A 103 22.85 -23.62 -13.93
CA GLU A 103 23.94 -24.41 -13.32
C GLU A 103 23.69 -25.92 -13.37
N ARG A 104 22.42 -26.35 -13.32
CA ARG A 104 22.02 -27.77 -13.45
C ARG A 104 21.95 -28.26 -14.90
N GLY A 105 22.28 -27.42 -15.88
CA GLY A 105 22.21 -27.76 -17.31
C GLY A 105 20.79 -28.03 -17.82
N LEU A 106 19.77 -27.67 -17.05
CA LEU A 106 18.35 -27.78 -17.41
C LEU A 106 17.90 -26.42 -17.94
N PHE A 107 17.89 -26.29 -19.26
CA PHE A 107 17.25 -25.15 -19.94
C PHE A 107 15.75 -25.19 -19.64
N LEU A 108 15.28 -24.29 -18.77
CA LEU A 108 13.87 -23.91 -18.71
C LEU A 108 13.62 -23.02 -19.94
N GLU A 109 13.29 -23.60 -21.09
CA GLU A 109 12.64 -22.84 -22.15
C GLU A 109 11.25 -22.40 -21.65
N ASP A 110 10.88 -21.16 -21.97
CA ASP A 110 9.60 -20.51 -21.63
C ASP A 110 8.37 -21.28 -22.19
N GLU A 111 8.05 -22.47 -21.70
CA GLU A 111 6.81 -23.18 -22.06
C GLU A 111 5.56 -22.35 -21.70
N SER A 112 5.68 -21.40 -20.78
CA SER A 112 4.60 -20.46 -20.46
C SER A 112 4.31 -19.41 -21.56
N LEU A 113 5.21 -19.18 -22.52
CA LEU A 113 4.99 -18.25 -23.63
C LEU A 113 4.56 -18.95 -24.94
N ASN A 114 4.80 -20.25 -25.07
CA ASN A 114 4.40 -21.02 -26.27
C ASN A 114 3.01 -21.67 -26.14
N SER A 115 2.53 -21.98 -24.93
CA SER A 115 1.20 -22.58 -24.76
C SER A 115 0.04 -21.61 -25.08
N SER A 116 0.29 -20.30 -25.12
CA SER A 116 -0.72 -19.30 -25.50
C SER A 116 -0.76 -19.00 -27.01
N ARG A 117 0.20 -19.51 -27.79
CA ARG A 117 0.33 -19.22 -29.23
C ARG A 117 -0.12 -20.37 -30.13
N SER A 118 -0.45 -21.54 -29.59
CA SER A 118 -0.86 -22.73 -30.35
C SER A 118 -2.38 -22.94 -30.48
N THR A 119 -3.20 -22.04 -29.93
CA THR A 119 -4.67 -22.05 -30.12
C THR A 119 -5.13 -20.91 -31.02
N THR A 120 -4.64 -20.87 -32.25
CA THR A 120 -5.27 -20.10 -33.35
C THR A 120 -5.17 -20.88 -34.65
#